data_AF-A0A380FF56-F1
#
_entry.id   AF-A0A380FF56-F1
#
_cell.length_a   1.000
_cell.length_b   1.000
_cell.length_c   1.000
_cell.angle_alpha   90.00
_cell.angle_beta   90.00
_cell.angle_gamma   90.00
#
_symmetry.space_group_name_H-M   'P 1'
#
loop_
_entity.id
_entity.type
_entity.pdbx_description
1 polymer ?
#
loop_
_entity_poly.entity_id
_entity_poly.type
_entity_poly.pdbx_seq_one_letter_code
_entity_poly.pdbx_strand_id
1 'polypeptide(L)'
;MSEPTKEELLAFMRKHGPEKVDSITDTESAIRHFRCTSKIYKEQRDQYKAERDTLIDDIAVLRANNKRLERENNDLRLQADTYFDEWQNIKNLYKALTQHIRQKAENNPNVDRYIALINYMNRLEGGEDER
;
A
#
# COMPACT_ATOMS: atom_id res chain seq x y z
N MET A 1 22.39 -45.32 -20.65
CA MET A 1 21.32 -44.73 -21.49
C MET A 1 21.63 -45.12 -22.93
N SER A 2 20.63 -45.59 -23.69
CA SER A 2 20.82 -45.91 -25.12
C SER A 2 21.03 -44.62 -25.89
N GLU A 3 21.94 -44.62 -26.87
CA GLU A 3 22.07 -43.48 -27.76
C GLU A 3 20.77 -43.28 -28.57
N PRO A 4 20.34 -42.03 -28.79
CA PRO A 4 19.16 -41.75 -29.57
C PRO A 4 19.32 -42.18 -31.02
N THR A 5 18.25 -42.70 -31.59
CA THR A 5 18.18 -43.12 -33.00
C THR A 5 18.10 -41.92 -33.95
N LYS A 6 18.49 -42.13 -35.21
CA LYS A 6 18.46 -41.09 -36.25
C LYS A 6 17.05 -40.52 -36.46
N GLU A 7 16.03 -41.36 -36.42
CA GLU A 7 14.63 -40.92 -36.50
C GLU A 7 14.22 -40.01 -35.34
N GLU A 8 14.68 -40.29 -34.12
CA GLU A 8 14.40 -39.45 -32.94
C GLU A 8 15.04 -38.07 -33.06
N LEU A 9 16.28 -38.01 -33.55
CA LEU A 9 16.97 -36.75 -33.82
C LEU A 9 16.28 -35.94 -34.93
N LEU A 10 15.84 -36.60 -36.01
CA LEU A 10 15.11 -35.95 -37.10
C LEU A 10 13.73 -35.43 -36.66
N ALA A 11 13.03 -36.17 -35.82
CA ALA A 11 11.75 -35.75 -35.25
C ALA A 11 11.93 -34.52 -34.35
N PHE A 12 12.99 -34.50 -33.53
CA PHE A 12 13.35 -33.36 -32.70
C PHE A 12 13.69 -32.12 -33.55
N MET A 13 14.50 -32.29 -34.61
CA MET A 13 14.84 -31.21 -35.57
C MET A 13 13.59 -30.61 -36.23
N ARG A 14 12.63 -31.43 -36.67
CA ARG A 14 11.38 -30.93 -37.28
C ARG A 14 10.50 -30.17 -36.30
N LYS A 15 10.50 -30.55 -35.02
CA LYS A 15 9.65 -29.96 -33.99
C LYS A 15 10.21 -28.66 -33.42
N HIS A 16 11.53 -28.57 -33.27
CA HIS A 16 12.19 -27.47 -32.55
C HIS A 16 12.97 -26.50 -33.44
N GLY A 17 13.08 -26.82 -34.74
CA GLY A 17 13.88 -26.07 -35.71
C GLY A 17 15.33 -26.59 -35.76
N PRO A 18 15.95 -26.67 -36.95
CA PRO A 18 17.33 -27.13 -37.09
C PRO A 18 18.32 -26.23 -36.33
N GLU A 19 17.98 -24.95 -36.11
CA GLU A 19 18.72 -24.03 -35.23
C GLU A 19 18.81 -24.46 -33.76
N LYS A 20 17.98 -25.40 -33.29
CA LYS A 20 18.01 -25.94 -31.91
C LYS A 20 18.73 -27.29 -31.80
N VAL A 21 19.33 -27.76 -32.88
CA VAL A 21 20.09 -29.01 -32.91
C VAL A 21 21.52 -28.70 -33.29
N ASP A 22 22.47 -29.02 -32.40
CA ASP A 22 23.91 -28.90 -32.64
C ASP A 22 24.37 -29.90 -33.70
N SER A 23 23.98 -29.71 -34.96
CA SER A 23 24.55 -30.44 -36.09
C SER A 23 25.71 -29.62 -36.65
N ILE A 24 26.78 -29.47 -35.86
CA ILE A 24 28.06 -28.95 -36.33
C ILE A 24 28.75 -30.10 -37.07
N THR A 25 28.51 -30.19 -38.38
CA THR A 25 28.99 -31.30 -39.22
C THR A 25 30.22 -30.93 -40.04
N ASP A 26 30.47 -29.63 -40.20
CA ASP A 26 31.52 -29.03 -41.02
C ASP A 26 31.77 -27.57 -40.59
N THR A 27 32.79 -26.93 -41.17
CA THR A 27 33.20 -25.57 -40.80
C THR A 27 32.12 -24.53 -41.08
N GLU A 28 31.32 -24.69 -42.15
CA GLU A 28 30.28 -23.73 -42.52
C GLU A 28 29.06 -23.84 -41.59
N SER A 29 28.67 -25.07 -41.22
CA SER A 29 27.65 -25.32 -40.21
C SER A 29 28.06 -24.80 -38.82
N ALA A 30 29.34 -24.94 -38.44
CA ALA A 30 29.88 -24.34 -37.22
C ALA A 30 29.75 -22.81 -37.21
N ILE A 31 30.18 -22.15 -38.29
CA ILE A 31 30.11 -20.68 -38.43
C ILE A 31 28.66 -20.20 -38.35
N ARG A 32 27.73 -20.90 -39.01
CA ARG A 32 26.30 -20.58 -38.96
C ARG A 32 25.74 -20.72 -37.56
N HIS A 33 26.07 -21.82 -36.85
CA HIS A 33 25.63 -22.05 -35.47
C HIS A 33 26.06 -20.90 -34.55
N PHE A 34 27.36 -20.59 -34.50
CA PHE A 34 27.86 -19.53 -33.61
C PHE A 34 27.29 -18.14 -33.93
N ARG A 35 27.08 -17.82 -35.22
CA ARG A 35 26.42 -16.56 -35.61
C ARG A 35 24.97 -16.51 -35.15
N CYS A 36 24.22 -17.59 -35.34
CA CYS A 36 22.82 -17.68 -34.92
C CYS A 36 22.71 -17.55 -33.39
N THR A 37 23.51 -18.32 -32.67
CA THR A 37 23.54 -18.34 -31.20
C THR A 37 23.97 -17.00 -30.62
N SER A 38 24.99 -16.35 -31.21
CA SER A 38 25.41 -14.99 -30.82
C SER A 38 24.30 -13.96 -31.02
N LYS A 39 23.54 -14.06 -32.12
CA LYS A 39 22.38 -13.18 -32.37
C LYS A 39 21.29 -13.38 -31.32
N ILE A 40 20.93 -14.62 -31.00
CA ILE A 40 19.92 -14.93 -29.97
C ILE A 40 20.34 -14.36 -28.61
N TYR A 41 21.58 -14.57 -28.20
CA TYR A 41 22.05 -14.03 -26.91
C TYR A 41 22.09 -12.51 -26.89
N LYS A 42 22.41 -11.87 -28.02
CA LYS A 42 22.33 -10.41 -28.12
C LYS A 42 20.89 -9.93 -27.92
N GLU A 43 19.93 -10.54 -28.60
CA GLU A 43 18.50 -10.20 -28.49
C GLU A 43 17.98 -10.40 -27.06
N GLN A 44 18.30 -11.52 -26.41
CA GLN A 44 17.93 -11.78 -25.02
C GLN A 44 18.54 -10.75 -24.07
N ARG A 45 19.81 -10.42 -24.25
CA ARG A 45 20.48 -9.39 -23.43
C ARG A 45 19.86 -8.01 -23.63
N ASP A 46 19.48 -7.66 -24.85
CA ASP A 46 18.84 -6.37 -25.14
C ASP A 46 17.42 -6.32 -24.54
N GLN A 47 16.67 -7.43 -24.57
CA GLN A 47 15.38 -7.56 -23.88
C GLN A 47 15.52 -7.39 -22.36
N TYR A 48 16.41 -8.14 -21.71
CA TYR A 48 16.63 -8.00 -20.27
C TYR A 48 17.09 -6.59 -19.86
N LYS A 49 17.85 -5.92 -20.72
CA LYS A 49 18.24 -4.53 -20.50
C LYS A 49 17.03 -3.60 -20.53
N ALA A 50 16.15 -3.75 -21.51
CA ALA A 50 14.92 -2.96 -21.60
C ALA A 50 13.99 -3.19 -20.40
N GLU A 51 13.78 -4.46 -20.02
CA GLU A 51 12.98 -4.80 -18.83
C GLU A 51 13.56 -4.21 -17.55
N ARG A 52 14.88 -4.32 -17.37
CA ARG A 52 15.58 -3.73 -16.21
C ARG A 52 15.41 -2.21 -16.17
N ASP A 53 15.56 -1.54 -17.30
CA ASP A 53 15.45 -0.08 -17.36
C ASP A 53 14.01 0.37 -16.99
N THR A 54 12.98 -0.32 -17.48
CA THR A 54 11.59 -0.10 -17.06
C THR A 54 11.38 -0.34 -15.56
N LEU A 55 11.91 -1.43 -15.00
CA LEU A 55 11.80 -1.73 -13.57
C LEU A 55 12.50 -0.68 -12.70
N ILE A 56 13.60 -0.10 -13.18
CA ILE A 56 14.30 1.00 -12.49
C ILE A 56 13.38 2.23 -12.43
N ASP A 57 12.72 2.57 -13.52
CA ASP A 57 11.79 3.70 -13.59
C ASP A 57 10.59 3.49 -12.66
N ASP A 58 10.00 2.29 -12.67
CA ASP A 58 8.89 1.93 -11.78
C ASP A 58 9.30 2.04 -10.29
N ILE A 59 10.49 1.54 -9.93
CA ILE A 59 11.02 1.64 -8.57
C ILE A 59 11.23 3.11 -8.18
N ALA A 60 11.69 3.97 -9.09
CA ALA A 60 11.86 5.39 -8.82
C ALA A 60 10.52 6.06 -8.50
N VAL A 61 9.47 5.76 -9.27
CA VAL A 61 8.10 6.24 -9.02
C VAL A 61 7.57 5.75 -7.69
N LEU A 62 7.70 4.46 -7.38
CA LEU A 62 7.26 3.89 -6.11
C LEU A 62 7.96 4.52 -4.90
N ARG A 63 9.27 4.75 -5.00
CA ARG A 63 10.03 5.43 -3.94
C ARG A 63 9.55 6.87 -3.73
N ALA A 64 9.24 7.60 -4.79
CA ALA A 64 8.70 8.95 -4.69
C ALA A 64 7.30 8.95 -4.05
N ASN A 65 6.44 8.03 -4.43
CA ASN A 65 5.10 7.87 -3.85
C ASN A 65 5.15 7.51 -2.36
N ASN A 66 6.02 6.57 -1.98
CA ASN A 66 6.20 6.21 -0.56
C ASN A 66 6.64 7.42 0.28
N LYS A 67 7.62 8.20 -0.20
CA LYS A 67 8.06 9.42 0.50
C LYS A 67 6.93 10.44 0.63
N ARG A 68 6.06 10.56 -0.37
CA ARG A 68 4.88 11.45 -0.29
C ARG A 68 3.89 10.97 0.77
N LEU A 69 3.56 9.68 0.76
CA LEU A 69 2.64 9.07 1.72
C LEU A 69 3.19 9.10 3.15
N GLU A 70 4.49 8.97 3.35
CA GLU A 70 5.12 9.11 4.67
C GLU A 70 4.93 10.52 5.24
N ARG A 71 5.08 11.56 4.41
CA ARG A 71 4.84 12.95 4.82
C ARG A 71 3.37 13.18 5.16
N GLU A 72 2.47 12.74 4.29
CA GLU A 72 1.02 12.87 4.50
C GLU A 72 0.57 12.16 5.79
N ASN A 73 1.09 10.96 6.06
CA ASN A 73 0.82 10.27 7.32
C ASN A 73 1.34 11.03 8.54
N ASN A 74 2.53 11.64 8.43
CA ASN A 74 3.07 12.44 9.53
C ASN A 74 2.21 13.69 9.80
N ASP A 75 1.76 14.36 8.75
CA ASP A 75 0.89 15.55 8.86
C ASP A 75 -0.47 15.18 9.47
N LEU A 76 -1.06 14.06 9.06
CA LEU A 76 -2.32 13.55 9.63
C LEU A 76 -2.18 13.17 11.10
N ARG A 77 -1.03 12.58 11.49
CA ARG A 77 -0.76 12.27 12.90
C ARG A 77 -0.67 13.54 13.75
N LEU A 78 0.03 14.56 13.27
CA LEU A 78 0.14 15.84 13.97
C LEU A 78 -1.24 16.51 14.14
N GLN A 79 -2.08 16.45 13.11
CA GLN A 79 -3.46 16.95 13.19
C GLN A 79 -4.27 16.15 14.21
N ALA A 80 -4.17 14.82 14.21
CA ALA A 80 -4.88 13.98 15.16
C ALA A 80 -4.48 14.27 16.61
N ASP A 81 -3.18 14.46 16.88
CA ASP A 81 -2.67 14.83 18.21
C ASP A 81 -3.23 16.20 18.64
N THR A 82 -3.25 17.17 17.72
CA THR A 82 -3.81 18.50 17.98
C THR A 82 -5.30 18.43 18.33
N TYR A 83 -6.10 17.71 17.54
CA TYR A 83 -7.52 17.53 17.82
C TYR A 83 -7.78 16.79 19.14
N PHE A 84 -6.91 15.82 19.49
CA PHE A 84 -7.01 15.11 20.75
C PHE A 84 -6.79 16.06 21.94
N ASP A 85 -5.78 16.92 21.88
CA ASP A 85 -5.50 17.90 22.93
C ASP A 85 -6.64 18.91 23.10
N GLU A 86 -7.17 19.43 21.99
CA GLU A 86 -8.34 20.33 22.00
C GLU A 86 -9.57 19.65 22.61
N TRP A 87 -9.83 18.41 22.22
CA TRP A 87 -10.95 17.62 22.76
C TRP A 87 -10.80 17.38 24.27
N GLN A 88 -9.61 17.04 24.74
CA GLN A 88 -9.33 16.88 26.17
C GLN A 88 -9.58 18.18 26.94
N ASN A 89 -9.15 19.31 26.39
CA ASN A 89 -9.37 20.61 27.01
C ASN A 89 -10.87 20.92 27.13
N ILE A 90 -11.63 20.78 26.03
CA ILE A 90 -13.08 21.00 26.02
C ILE A 90 -13.78 20.07 27.02
N LYS A 91 -13.40 18.80 27.06
CA LYS A 91 -13.95 17.82 28.00
C LYS A 91 -13.72 18.22 29.46
N ASN A 92 -12.51 18.71 29.77
CA ASN A 92 -12.16 19.18 31.11
C ASN A 92 -12.94 20.44 31.50
N LEU A 93 -13.08 21.41 30.57
CA LEU A 93 -13.88 22.61 30.77
C LEU A 93 -15.35 22.29 31.01
N TYR A 94 -15.93 21.39 30.22
CA TYR A 94 -17.31 20.92 30.40
C TYR A 94 -17.49 20.29 31.78
N LYS A 95 -16.60 19.37 32.17
CA LYS A 95 -16.63 18.73 33.49
C LYS A 95 -16.54 19.75 34.63
N ALA A 96 -15.66 20.74 34.51
CA ALA A 96 -15.51 21.81 35.50
C ALA A 96 -16.79 22.66 35.61
N LEU A 97 -17.39 23.02 34.47
CA LEU A 97 -18.65 23.76 34.42
C LEU A 97 -19.78 22.98 35.08
N THR A 98 -19.96 21.69 34.75
CA THR A 98 -20.96 20.82 35.36
C THR A 98 -20.78 20.73 36.87
N GLN A 99 -19.54 20.56 37.34
CA GLN A 99 -19.24 20.50 38.77
C GLN A 99 -19.56 21.81 39.48
N HIS A 100 -19.21 22.95 38.88
CA HIS A 100 -19.51 24.27 39.43
C HIS A 100 -21.03 24.54 39.51
N ILE A 101 -21.79 24.12 38.48
CA ILE A 101 -23.26 24.20 38.48
C ILE A 101 -23.83 23.36 39.63
N ARG A 102 -23.36 22.12 39.79
CA ARG A 102 -23.77 21.22 40.89
C ARG A 102 -23.51 21.85 42.25
N GLN A 103 -22.29 22.36 42.48
CA GLN A 103 -21.92 23.03 43.73
C GLN A 103 -22.80 24.27 44.00
N LYS A 104 -23.10 25.09 42.99
CA LYS A 104 -24.01 26.24 43.14
C LYS A 104 -25.43 25.81 43.49
N ALA A 105 -25.88 24.70 42.93
CA ALA A 105 -27.19 24.14 43.21
C ALA A 105 -27.27 23.57 44.64
N GLU A 106 -26.21 22.90 45.11
CA GLU A 106 -26.07 22.40 46.48
C GLU A 106 -26.01 23.54 47.52
N ASN A 107 -25.26 24.61 47.24
CA ASN A 107 -25.04 25.73 48.18
C ASN A 107 -26.18 26.76 48.22
N ASN A 108 -27.18 26.69 47.34
CA ASN A 108 -28.29 27.64 47.30
C ASN A 108 -29.65 26.91 47.28
N PRO A 109 -30.11 26.39 48.44
CA PRO A 109 -31.19 25.41 48.54
C PRO A 109 -32.60 26.04 48.44
N ASN A 110 -32.80 27.08 47.62
CA ASN A 110 -34.17 27.45 47.26
C ASN A 110 -34.71 26.39 46.28
N VAL A 111 -35.53 25.51 46.83
CA VAL A 111 -36.12 24.30 46.22
C VAL A 111 -36.61 24.54 44.79
N ASP A 112 -37.26 25.68 44.53
CA ASP A 112 -37.86 25.98 43.23
C ASP A 112 -36.81 26.15 42.11
N ARG A 113 -35.64 26.70 42.46
CA ARG A 113 -34.56 26.96 41.50
C ARG A 113 -33.77 25.69 41.17
N TYR A 114 -33.62 24.80 42.15
CA TYR A 114 -32.97 23.49 41.97
C TYR A 114 -33.81 22.57 41.08
N ILE A 115 -35.13 22.51 41.30
CA ILE A 115 -36.07 21.75 40.46
C ILE A 115 -36.02 22.24 39.00
N ALA A 116 -36.01 23.56 38.79
CA ALA A 116 -35.93 24.14 37.45
C ALA A 116 -34.60 23.81 36.74
N LEU A 117 -33.48 23.83 37.46
CA LEU A 117 -32.15 23.55 36.92
C LEU A 117 -31.96 22.07 36.57
N ILE A 118 -32.39 21.15 37.45
CA ILE A 118 -32.36 19.70 37.20
C ILE A 118 -33.24 19.34 36.00
N ASN A 119 -34.45 19.90 35.92
CA ASN A 119 -35.33 19.68 34.76
C ASN A 119 -34.75 20.26 33.46
N TYR A 120 -33.96 21.32 33.54
CA TYR A 120 -33.25 21.86 32.39
C TYR A 120 -32.09 20.94 31.96
N MET A 121 -31.27 20.48 32.91
CA MET A 121 -30.15 19.55 32.64
C MET A 121 -30.64 18.20 32.11
N ASN A 122 -31.68 17.60 32.69
CA ASN A 122 -32.26 16.35 32.18
C ASN A 122 -32.82 16.48 30.75
N ARG A 123 -33.33 17.67 30.38
CA ARG A 123 -33.78 17.95 29.00
C ARG A 123 -32.61 18.12 28.03
N LEU A 124 -31.49 18.65 28.49
CA LEU A 124 -30.27 18.78 27.69
C LEU A 124 -29.53 17.44 27.55
N GLU A 125 -29.53 16.62 28.60
CA GLU A 125 -28.85 15.32 28.66
C GLU A 125 -29.69 14.19 28.04
N GLY A 126 -31.02 14.37 27.91
CA GLY A 126 -31.97 13.38 27.38
C GLY A 126 -32.63 13.75 26.05
N GLY A 127 -32.06 14.65 25.26
CA GLY A 127 -32.63 15.05 23.97
C GLY A 127 -32.47 14.00 22.88
N GLU A 128 -33.34 12.96 22.90
CA GLU A 128 -33.86 12.13 21.79
C GLU A 128 -34.19 10.72 22.29
N ASP A 129 -35.40 10.51 22.82
CA ASP A 129 -35.98 9.15 22.88
C ASP A 129 -37.51 9.10 22.73
N GLU A 130 -38.16 10.19 22.29
CA GLU A 130 -39.57 10.12 21.86
C GLU A 130 -39.87 11.00 20.64
N ARG A 131 -39.69 10.38 19.45
CA ARG A 131 -40.53 10.40 18.22
C ARG A 131 -39.75 10.61 16.93
#